data_AF-A0A3A0BVS4-F1
#
_entry.id   AF-A0A3A0BVS4-F1
#
_cell.length_a   1.000
_cell.length_b   1.000
_cell.length_c   1.000
_cell.angle_alpha   90.00
_cell.angle_beta   90.00
_cell.angle_gamma   90.00
#
_symmetry.space_group_name_H-M   'P 1'
#
loop_
_entity.id
_entity.type
_entity.pdbx_description
1 polymer ?
#
loop_
_entity_poly.entity_id
_entity_poly.type
_entity_poly.pdbx_seq_one_letter_code
_entity_poly.pdbx_strand_id
1 'polypeptide(L)' 'MDIEIRGIEFATAEQAIQHGDAIGIGEAITIGGKVLLVYPAEVERLTNLGVSFAHLSWHADRNGEQRIMTVPVN' A
#
# COMPACT_ATOMS: atom_id res chain seq x y z
N MET A 1 -19.97 6.21 7.62
CA MET A 1 -19.88 4.75 7.43
C MET A 1 -18.43 4.42 7.71
N ASP A 2 -18.15 3.77 8.83
CA ASP A 2 -16.78 3.49 9.24
C ASP A 2 -16.41 2.12 8.68
N ILE A 3 -15.51 2.10 7.70
CA ILE A 3 -14.95 0.86 7.17
C ILE A 3 -13.73 0.51 8.02
N GLU A 4 -13.80 -0.63 8.70
CA GLU A 4 -12.64 -1.22 9.34
C GLU A 4 -11.67 -1.71 8.26
N ILE A 5 -10.39 -1.36 8.38
CA ILE A 5 -9.32 -1.78 7.45
C ILE A 5 -8.36 -2.67 8.23
N ARG A 6 -8.07 -3.85 7.68
CA ARG A 6 -7.18 -4.84 8.29
C ARG A 6 -5.78 -4.72 7.71
N GLY A 7 -4.88 -4.09 8.45
CA GLY A 7 -3.49 -3.93 8.06
C GLY A 7 -2.60 -3.51 9.21
N ILE A 8 -1.31 -3.40 8.92
CA ILE A 8 -0.30 -2.89 9.85
C ILE A 8 -0.02 -1.44 9.43
N GLU A 9 -0.22 -0.49 10.34
CA GLU A 9 0.06 0.93 10.10
C GLU A 9 1.56 1.22 10.28
N PHE A 10 2.11 1.99 9.34
CA PHE A 10 3.49 2.44 9.35
C PHE A 10 3.55 3.96 9.29
N ALA A 11 4.65 4.52 9.82
CA ALA A 11 4.87 5.96 9.78
C ALA A 11 5.24 6.45 8.37
N THR A 12 5.88 5.59 7.56
CA THR A 12 6.33 5.94 6.21
C THR A 12 6.06 4.83 5.20
N ALA A 13 5.99 5.22 3.92
CA ALA A 13 5.81 4.30 2.80
C ALA A 13 6.98 3.32 2.66
N GLU A 14 8.21 3.78 2.90
CA GLU A 14 9.42 2.95 2.88
C GLU A 14 9.31 1.79 3.86
N GLN A 15 8.85 2.05 5.09
CA GLN A 15 8.72 1.03 6.12
C GLN A 15 7.67 -0.02 5.74
N ALA A 16 6.53 0.40 5.21
CA ALA A 16 5.49 -0.53 4.76
C ALA A 16 5.97 -1.42 3.61
N ILE A 17 6.61 -0.83 2.59
CA ILE A 17 7.13 -1.58 1.45
C ILE A 17 8.23 -2.55 1.90
N GLN A 18 9.22 -2.08 2.66
CA GLN A 18 10.31 -2.94 3.17
C GLN A 18 9.78 -4.10 4.03
N HIS A 19 8.74 -3.85 4.83
CA HIS A 19 8.13 -4.90 5.64
C HIS A 19 7.42 -5.93 4.75
N GLY A 20 6.66 -5.49 3.75
CA GLY A 20 6.02 -6.36 2.75
C GLY A 20 7.03 -7.23 2.00
N ASP A 21 8.14 -6.61 1.55
CA ASP A 21 9.24 -7.30 0.88
C ASP A 21 9.89 -8.35 1.80
N ALA A 22 10.09 -8.02 3.08
CA ALA A 22 10.73 -8.90 4.05
C ALA A 22 9.87 -10.14 4.40
N ILE A 23 8.55 -9.97 4.50
CA ILE A 23 7.64 -11.09 4.78
C ILE A 23 7.21 -11.84 3.51
N GLY A 24 7.47 -11.26 2.33
CA GLY A 24 7.16 -11.86 1.02
C GLY A 24 5.67 -11.90 0.67
N ILE A 25 4.84 -11.20 1.44
CA ILE A 25 3.39 -11.16 1.27
C ILE A 25 2.85 -9.80 1.74
N GLY A 26 1.84 -9.28 1.05
CA GLY A 26 1.20 -8.02 1.42
C GLY A 26 1.51 -6.87 0.48
N GLU A 27 0.64 -5.88 0.51
CA GLU A 27 0.61 -4.74 -0.39
C GLU A 27 0.62 -3.46 0.44
N ALA A 28 1.63 -2.62 0.22
CA ALA A 28 1.69 -1.31 0.84
C ALA A 28 0.70 -0.39 0.13
N ILE A 29 -0.18 0.25 0.88
CA ILE A 29 -1.17 1.19 0.38
C ILE A 29 -1.16 2.49 1.18
N THR A 30 -1.63 3.57 0.57
CA THR A 30 -2.04 4.78 1.29
C THR A 30 -3.53 5.01 1.16
N ILE A 31 -4.16 5.35 2.28
CA ILE A 31 -5.60 5.59 2.37
C ILE A 31 -5.87 6.63 3.46
N GLY A 32 -6.61 7.70 3.13
CA GLY A 32 -6.91 8.77 4.08
C GLY A 32 -5.67 9.40 4.74
N GLY A 33 -4.52 9.42 4.05
CA GLY A 33 -3.25 9.93 4.57
C GLY A 33 -2.48 8.95 5.47
N LYS A 34 -3.04 7.77 5.74
CA LYS A 34 -2.34 6.68 6.44
C LYS A 34 -1.55 5.83 5.46
N VAL A 35 -0.51 5.17 5.97
CA VAL A 35 0.24 4.15 5.24
C VAL A 35 0.01 2.81 5.93
N LEU A 36 -0.45 1.83 5.17
CA LEU A 36 -0.79 0.50 5.66
C LEU A 36 -0.09 -0.56 4.81
N LEU A 37 0.37 -1.63 5.46
CA LEU A 37 0.61 -2.90 4.78
C LEU A 37 -0.63 -3.78 4.98
N VAL A 38 -1.27 -4.20 3.90
CA VAL A 38 -2.48 -5.03 3.93
C VAL A 38 -2.25 -6.33 3.18
N TYR A 39 -3.06 -7.36 3.44
CA TYR A 39 -3.02 -8.58 2.63
C TYR A 39 -3.74 -8.37 1.29
N PRO A 40 -3.40 -9.11 0.22
CA PRO A 40 -4.07 -8.98 -1.09
C PRO A 40 -5.60 -9.15 -1.03
N ALA A 41 -6.11 -10.03 -0.16
CA ALA A 41 -7.54 -10.21 0.04
C ALA A 41 -8.23 -8.95 0.61
N GLU A 42 -7.50 -8.13 1.38
CA GLU A 42 -8.02 -6.87 1.91
C GLU A 42 -8.03 -5.80 0.81
N VAL A 43 -7.02 -5.75 -0.05
CA VAL A 43 -7.02 -4.88 -1.25
C VAL A 43 -8.24 -5.19 -2.11
N GLU A 44 -8.45 -6.46 -2.44
CA GLU A 44 -9.60 -6.91 -3.24
C GLU A 44 -10.93 -6.50 -2.57
N ARG A 45 -11.04 -6.68 -1.24
CA ARG A 45 -12.22 -6.24 -0.48
C ARG A 45 -12.44 -4.74 -0.56
N LEU A 46 -11.40 -3.92 -0.40
CA LEU A 46 -11.47 -2.46 -0.48
C LEU A 46 -11.88 -2.00 -1.89
N THR A 47 -11.29 -2.59 -2.92
CA THR A 47 -11.66 -2.33 -4.32
C THR A 47 -13.13 -2.69 -4.59
N ASN A 48 -13.59 -3.85 -4.11
CA ASN A 48 -14.99 -4.28 -4.28
C ASN A 48 -15.98 -3.38 -3.52
N LEU A 49 -15.54 -2.74 -2.45
CA LEU A 49 -16.32 -1.74 -1.72
C LEU A 49 -16.26 -0.33 -2.35
N GLY A 50 -15.46 -0.13 -3.41
CA GLY A 50 -15.25 1.17 -4.05
C GLY A 50 -14.56 2.17 -3.13
N VAL A 51 -13.64 1.70 -2.29
CA VAL A 51 -12.89 2.54 -1.36
C VAL A 51 -11.62 3.05 -2.01
N SER A 52 -11.46 4.37 -2.07
CA SER A 52 -10.26 5.00 -2.64
C SER A 52 -9.01 4.79 -1.80
N PHE A 53 -7.96 4.27 -2.44
CA PHE A 53 -6.61 4.15 -1.89
C PHE A 53 -5.57 4.28 -3.00
N ALA A 54 -4.28 4.13 -2.70
CA ALA A 54 -3.25 3.98 -3.72
C ALA A 54 -2.22 2.95 -3.31
N HIS A 55 -1.75 2.14 -4.26
CA HIS A 55 -0.63 1.23 -4.04
C HIS A 55 0.68 2.01 -3.96
N LEU A 56 1.58 1.53 -3.10
CA LEU A 56 2.93 2.05 -2.89
C LEU A 56 3.92 0.96 -3.27
N SER A 57 4.84 1.27 -4.17
CA SER A 57 5.86 0.32 -4.60
C SER A 57 7.17 1.01 -4.94
N TRP A 58 8.29 0.29 -4.80
CA TRP A 58 9.57 0.73 -5.32
C TRP A 58 9.54 0.68 -6.85
N HIS A 59 9.98 1.76 -7.48
CA HIS A 59 10.19 1.85 -8.91
C HIS A 59 11.57 2.45 -9.19
N ALA A 60 12.37 1.74 -9.97
CA ALA A 60 13.63 2.26 -10.47
C ALA A 60 13.35 3.20 -11.65
N ASP A 61 13.89 4.41 -11.61
CA ASP A 61 13.87 5.29 -12.77
C ASP A 61 14.87 4.82 -13.85
N ARG A 62 14.95 5.55 -14.97
CA ARG A 62 15.84 5.20 -16.10
C ARG A 62 17.33 5.18 -15.72
N ASN A 63 17.71 5.80 -14.59
CA ASN A 63 19.08 5.86 -14.09
C ASN A 63 19.34 4.81 -13.00
N GLY A 64 18.32 4.00 -12.64
CA GLY A 64 18.42 3.00 -11.58
C GLY A 64 18.19 3.55 -10.18
N GLU A 65 17.79 4.82 -10.03
CA GLU A 65 17.44 5.37 -8.72
C GLU A 65 16.07 4.86 -8.28
N GLN A 66 15.99 4.35 -7.06
CA GLN A 66 14.74 3.87 -6.47
C GLN A 66 13.90 5.06 -5.99
N ARG A 67 12.64 5.10 -6.41
CA ARG A 67 11.63 6.04 -5.93
C ARG A 67 10.36 5.29 -5.58
N ILE A 68 9.60 5.81 -4.62
CA ILE A 68 8.27 5.28 -4.32
C ILE A 68 7.30 5.80 -5.37
N MET A 69 6.64 4.88 -6.04
CA MET A 69 5.56 5.16 -6.97
C MET A 69 4.22 4.92 -6.29
N THR A 70 3.31 5.87 -6.48
CA THR A 70 1.94 5.82 -5.97
C THR A 70 0.97 5.58 -7.13
N VAL A 71 0.23 4.47 -7.09
CA VAL A 71 -0.75 4.11 -8.13
C VAL A 71 -2.16 4.17 -7.55
N PRO A 72 -3.00 5.15 -7.92
CA PRO A 72 -4.33 5.32 -7.34
C PRO A 72 -5.30 4.20 -7.77
N VAL A 73 -6.20 3.84 -6.85
CA VAL A 73 -7.30 2.89 -6.99
C VAL A 73 -8.56 3.49 -6.39
N ASN A 74 -9.69 3.31 -7.08
CA ASN A 74 -10.97 4.01 -6.87
C ASN A 74 -11.59 3.81 -5.50
#